data_AF-A0A933CJU0-F1
#
_entry.id   AF-A0A933CJU0-F1
#
_cell.length_a   1.000
_cell.length_b   1.000
_cell.length_c   1.000
_cell.angle_alpha   90.00
_cell.angle_beta   90.00
_cell.angle_gamma   90.00
#
_symmetry.space_group_name_H-M   'P 1'
#
loop_
_entity.id
_entity.type
_entity.pdbx_description
1 polymer ?
#
loop_
_entity_poly.entity_id
_entity_poly.type
_entity_poly.pdbx_seq_one_letter_code
_entity_poly.pdbx_strand_id
1 'polypeptide(L)'
;MVDLGLDYANGIGLPVDDIRVIAANVIRSVLGLTGIVFMLKLLQGGFLMMTHGGDQESIDAAASTLTNAVIGLILVASSSSVARFVVDAIANATRSFL
;
A
#
# COMPACT_ATOMS: atom_id res chain seq x y z
N MET A 1 -25.06 18.45 30.31
CA MET A 1 -24.45 17.92 29.06
C MET A 1 -23.71 19.10 28.47
N VAL A 2 -22.39 19.16 28.67
CA VAL A 2 -21.57 20.27 28.18
C VAL A 2 -21.29 19.94 26.72
N ASP A 3 -21.81 20.75 25.81
CA ASP A 3 -21.51 20.66 24.40
C ASP A 3 -20.06 21.15 24.22
N LEU A 4 -19.14 20.22 23.97
CA LEU A 4 -17.71 20.53 23.80
C LEU A 4 -17.41 21.19 22.45
N GLY A 5 -18.42 21.53 21.64
CA GLY A 5 -18.23 22.19 20.34
C GLY A 5 -17.45 21.36 19.32
N LEU A 6 -17.34 20.04 19.53
CA LEU A 6 -16.59 19.13 18.66
C LEU A 6 -17.30 18.88 17.32
N ASP A 7 -18.61 19.14 17.23
CA ASP A 7 -19.35 19.14 15.96
C ASP A 7 -18.90 20.26 15.01
N TYR A 8 -18.44 21.40 15.55
CA TYR A 8 -17.88 22.48 14.73
C TYR A 8 -16.50 22.12 14.14
N ALA A 9 -15.70 21.31 14.85
CA ALA A 9 -14.41 20.81 14.36
C ALA A 9 -14.57 19.83 13.19
N ASN A 10 -15.58 18.95 13.25
CA ASN A 10 -15.95 18.07 12.14
C ASN A 10 -16.41 18.87 10.89
N GLY A 11 -17.08 20.02 11.08
CA GLY A 11 -17.56 20.89 9.99
C GLY A 11 -16.47 21.66 9.22
N ILE A 12 -15.27 21.83 9.78
CA ILE A 12 -14.14 22.54 9.13
C ILE A 12 -13.03 21.60 8.66
N GLY A 13 -13.25 20.27 8.70
CA GLY A 13 -12.31 19.28 8.21
C GLY A 13 -11.09 19.03 9.12
N LEU A 14 -11.17 19.42 10.40
CA LEU A 14 -10.18 19.00 11.39
C LEU A 14 -10.47 17.55 11.78
N PRO A 15 -9.51 16.62 11.60
CA PRO A 15 -9.68 15.25 12.07
C PRO A 15 -9.81 15.26 13.60
N VAL A 16 -11.01 14.94 14.10
CA VAL A 16 -11.27 14.67 15.53
C VAL A 16 -10.79 13.26 15.91
N ASP A 17 -10.32 12.50 14.91
CA ASP A 17 -9.75 11.17 15.06
C ASP A 17 -8.32 11.21 15.62
N ASP A 18 -8.00 10.15 16.37
CA ASP A 18 -6.67 9.91 16.94
C ASP A 18 -5.59 9.95 15.82
N ILE A 19 -4.43 10.55 16.10
CA ILE A 19 -3.32 10.72 15.13
C ILE A 19 -2.96 9.39 14.43
N ARG A 20 -3.15 8.28 15.15
CA ARG A 20 -2.96 6.90 14.66
C ARG A 20 -3.90 6.54 13.51
N VAL A 21 -5.16 6.95 13.58
CA VAL A 21 -6.18 6.68 12.55
C VAL A 21 -5.88 7.48 11.28
N ILE A 22 -5.48 8.74 11.44
CA ILE A 22 -5.07 9.59 10.31
C ILE A 22 -3.87 8.98 9.59
N ALA A 23 -2.83 8.58 10.34
CA ALA A 23 -1.66 7.93 9.77
C ALA A 23 -2.03 6.61 9.07
N ALA A 24 -2.90 5.79 9.67
CA ALA A 24 -3.38 4.56 9.06
C ALA A 24 -4.13 4.80 7.74
N ASN A 25 -4.97 5.84 7.68
CA ASN A 25 -5.69 6.21 6.46
C ASN A 25 -4.73 6.71 5.36
N VAL A 26 -3.72 7.51 5.70
CA VAL A 26 -2.69 7.95 4.75
C VAL A 26 -1.93 6.76 4.19
N ILE A 27 -1.45 5.86 5.05
CA ILE A 27 -0.73 4.64 4.63
C ILE A 27 -1.61 3.80 3.71
N ARG A 28 -2.89 3.62 4.06
CA ARG A 28 -3.84 2.82 3.26
C ARG A 28 -4.11 3.44 1.89
N SER A 29 -4.22 4.76 1.81
CA SER A 29 -4.33 5.49 0.53
C SER A 29 -3.07 5.33 -0.32
N VAL A 30 -1.88 5.50 0.25
CA VAL A 30 -0.61 5.33 -0.47
C VAL A 30 -0.42 3.90 -0.96
N LEU A 31 -0.77 2.90 -0.15
CA LEU A 31 -0.75 1.49 -0.56
C LEU A 31 -1.70 1.22 -1.73
N GLY A 32 -2.91 1.79 -1.70
CA GLY A 32 -3.87 1.68 -2.80
C GLY A 32 -3.34 2.27 -4.11
N LEU A 33 -2.80 3.49 -4.05
CA LEU A 33 -2.19 4.16 -5.21
C LEU A 33 -1.00 3.38 -5.76
N THR A 34 -0.15 2.85 -4.88
CA THR A 34 1.01 2.03 -5.25
C THR A 34 0.58 0.78 -6.02
N GLY A 35 -0.47 0.09 -5.57
CA GLY A 35 -1.02 -1.08 -6.28
C GLY A 35 -1.45 -0.76 -7.72
N ILE A 36 -2.08 0.40 -7.93
CA ILE A 36 -2.47 0.86 -9.28
C ILE A 36 -1.23 1.10 -10.15
N VAL A 37 -0.17 1.71 -9.61
CA VAL A 37 1.09 1.93 -10.34
C VAL A 37 1.72 0.60 -10.78
N PHE A 38 1.74 -0.42 -9.91
CA PHE A 38 2.24 -1.75 -10.27
C PHE A 38 1.38 -2.41 -11.36
N MET A 39 0.06 -2.26 -11.31
CA MET A 39 -0.83 -2.74 -12.37
C MET A 39 -0.48 -2.11 -13.73
N LEU A 40 -0.20 -0.80 -13.77
CA LEU A 40 0.22 -0.11 -14.99
C LEU A 40 1.57 -0.63 -15.50
N LYS A 41 2.51 -0.97 -14.61
CA LYS A 41 3.80 -1.57 -14.99
C LYS A 41 3.64 -2.97 -15.59
N LEU A 42 2.72 -3.78 -15.07
CA LEU A 42 2.40 -5.08 -15.65
C LEU A 42 1.80 -4.94 -17.06
N LEU A 43 0.86 -4.02 -17.23
CA LEU A 43 0.29 -3.72 -18.54
C LEU A 43 1.35 -3.22 -19.52
N GLN A 44 2.24 -2.33 -19.09
CA GLN A 44 3.34 -1.82 -19.92
C GLN A 44 4.28 -2.95 -20.36
N GLY A 45 4.72 -3.82 -19.44
CA GLY A 45 5.58 -4.96 -19.76
C GLY A 45 4.92 -5.98 -20.68
N GLY A 46 3.62 -6.25 -20.46
CA GLY A 46 2.84 -7.15 -21.31
C GLY A 46 2.65 -6.60 -22.73
N PHE A 47 2.32 -5.31 -22.86
CA PHE A 47 2.23 -4.66 -24.17
C PHE A 47 3.59 -4.64 -24.88
N LEU A 48 4.68 -4.39 -24.15
CA LEU A 48 6.04 -4.45 -24.68
C LEU A 48 6.29 -5.83 -25.31
N MET A 49 6.06 -6.91 -24.57
CA MET A 49 6.26 -8.28 -25.09
C MET A 49 5.43 -8.58 -26.36
N MET A 50 4.21 -8.04 -26.47
CA MET A 50 3.35 -8.24 -27.66
C MET A 50 3.75 -7.39 -28.86
N THR A 51 4.37 -6.21 -28.66
CA THR A 51 4.67 -5.26 -29.74
C THR A 51 6.07 -5.43 -30.35
N HIS A 52 6.99 -6.17 -29.71
CA HIS A 52 8.39 -6.25 -30.15
C HIS A 52 8.68 -7.26 -31.27
N GLY A 53 7.65 -7.81 -31.92
CA GLY A 53 7.78 -8.41 -33.26
C GLY A 53 8.71 -9.63 -33.39
N GLY A 54 9.16 -10.24 -32.30
CA GLY A 54 10.06 -11.39 -32.30
C GLY A 54 11.54 -11.07 -32.07
N ASP A 55 11.90 -9.83 -31.75
CA ASP A 55 13.25 -9.52 -31.26
C ASP A 55 13.46 -10.13 -29.86
N GLN A 56 14.45 -11.01 -29.76
CA GLN A 56 14.69 -11.82 -28.57
C GLN A 56 15.19 -10.97 -27.40
N GLU A 57 16.01 -9.96 -27.67
CA GLU A 57 16.53 -9.02 -26.67
C GLU A 57 15.40 -8.21 -26.02
N SER A 58 14.46 -7.74 -26.84
CA SER A 58 13.29 -7.01 -26.38
C SER A 58 12.32 -7.87 -25.56
N ILE A 59 12.16 -9.15 -25.91
CA ILE A 59 11.35 -10.10 -25.13
C ILE A 59 11.99 -10.33 -23.75
N ASP A 60 13.31 -10.49 -23.68
CA ASP A 60 14.03 -10.68 -22.42
C ASP A 60 13.98 -9.43 -21.52
N ALA A 61 14.07 -8.24 -22.13
CA ALA A 61 13.89 -6.97 -21.42
C ALA A 61 12.45 -6.80 -20.88
N ALA A 62 11.44 -7.17 -21.67
CA ALA A 62 10.05 -7.17 -21.25
C ALA A 62 9.79 -8.16 -20.10
N ALA A 63 10.34 -9.37 -20.20
CA ALA A 63 10.25 -10.40 -19.17
C ALA A 63 10.91 -9.94 -17.86
N SER A 64 12.09 -9.32 -17.93
CA SER A 64 12.77 -8.76 -16.77
C SER A 64 11.93 -7.66 -16.09
N THR A 65 11.29 -6.80 -16.89
CA THR A 65 10.38 -5.75 -16.38
C THR A 65 9.16 -6.34 -15.67
N LEU A 66 8.55 -7.37 -16.25
CA LEU A 66 7.42 -8.08 -15.65
C LEU A 66 7.81 -8.76 -14.33
N THR A 67 8.95 -9.45 -14.32
CA THR A 67 9.45 -10.13 -13.12
C THR A 67 9.69 -9.13 -11.98
N ASN A 68 10.32 -8.00 -12.29
CA ASN A 68 10.54 -6.91 -11.32
C ASN A 68 9.22 -6.31 -10.81
N ALA A 69 8.23 -6.13 -11.68
CA ALA A 69 6.91 -5.63 -11.28
C ALA A 69 6.18 -6.61 -10.33
N VAL A 70 6.26 -7.92 -10.59
CA VAL A 70 5.68 -8.95 -9.72
C VAL A 70 6.38 -8.99 -8.36
N ILE A 71 7.72 -8.93 -8.33
CA ILE A 71 8.49 -8.90 -7.08
C ILE A 71 8.11 -7.67 -6.24
N GLY A 72 7.99 -6.50 -6.87
CA GLY A 72 7.57 -5.27 -6.18
C GLY A 72 6.15 -5.38 -5.59
N LEU A 73 5.22 -6.01 -6.31
CA LEU A 73 3.87 -6.26 -5.81
C LEU A 73 3.87 -7.16 -4.56
N ILE A 74 4.66 -8.24 -4.59
CA ILE A 74 4.83 -9.16 -3.46
C ILE A 74 5.44 -8.44 -2.26
N LEU A 75 6.43 -7.57 -2.49
CA LEU A 75 7.11 -6.81 -1.43
C LEU A 75 6.15 -5.85 -0.72
N VAL A 76 5.33 -5.12 -1.47
CA VAL A 76 4.31 -4.21 -0.91
C VAL A 76 3.27 -4.98 -0.10
N ALA A 77 2.78 -6.11 -0.63
CA ALA A 77 1.83 -6.96 0.08
C ALA A 77 2.44 -7.48 1.40
N SER A 78 3.68 -7.96 1.33
CA SER A 78 4.43 -8.49 2.49
C SER A 78 4.69 -7.42 3.55
N SER A 79 5.05 -6.20 3.14
CA SER A 79 5.30 -5.06 4.04
C SER A 79 4.11 -4.80 4.97
N SER A 80 2.89 -4.78 4.41
CA SER A 80 1.68 -4.56 5.20
C SER A 80 1.40 -5.70 6.20
N SER A 81 1.76 -6.93 5.86
CA SER A 81 1.61 -8.10 6.72
C SER A 81 2.59 -8.08 7.87
N VAL A 82 3.87 -7.79 7.58
CA VAL A 82 4.94 -7.68 8.59
C VAL A 82 4.64 -6.54 9.57
N ALA A 83 4.18 -5.38 9.09
CA ALA A 83 3.84 -4.26 9.96
C ALA A 83 2.76 -4.64 10.99
N ARG A 84 1.71 -5.34 10.56
CA ARG A 84 0.64 -5.82 11.45
C ARG A 84 1.16 -6.87 12.42
N PHE A 85 1.97 -7.81 11.93
CA PHE A 85 2.59 -8.82 12.77
C PHE A 85 3.39 -8.22 13.93
N VAL A 86 4.19 -7.18 13.67
CA VAL A 86 4.96 -6.50 14.72
C VAL A 86 4.03 -5.81 15.73
N VAL A 87 3.00 -5.11 15.27
CA VAL A 87 2.02 -4.46 16.15
C VAL A 87 1.29 -5.48 17.02
N ASP A 88 0.83 -6.57 16.43
CA ASP A 88 0.11 -7.65 17.11
C ASP A 88 1.02 -8.37 18.12
N ALA A 89 2.28 -8.61 17.77
CA ALA A 89 3.26 -9.21 18.68
C ALA A 89 3.47 -8.36 19.95
N ILE A 90 3.59 -7.04 19.79
CA ILE A 90 3.72 -6.11 20.92
C ILE A 90 2.41 -6.02 21.73
N ALA A 91 1.26 -5.93 21.05
CA ALA A 91 -0.03 -5.85 21.71
C ALA A 91 -0.35 -7.10 22.55
N ASN A 92 0.00 -8.29 22.04
CA ASN A 92 -0.19 -9.55 22.75
C ASN A 92 0.74 -9.69 23.95
N ALA A 93 2.01 -9.28 23.82
CA ALA A 93 2.94 -9.27 24.95
C ALA A 93 2.41 -8.40 26.10
N THR A 94 1.97 -7.17 25.81
CA THR A 94 1.40 -6.27 26.83
C THR A 94 0.14 -6.83 27.50
N ARG A 95 -0.75 -7.49 26.75
CA ARG A 95 -1.94 -8.14 27.32
C ARG A 95 -1.62 -9.36 28.18
N SER A 96 -0.49 -10.03 27.94
CA SER A 96 -0.08 -11.18 28.77
C SER A 96 0.51 -10.78 30.12
N PHE A 97 0.92 -9.51 30.27
CA PHE A 97 1.46 -8.96 31.53
C PHE A 97 0.41 -8.29 32.43
N LEU A 98 -0.79 -8.01 31.90
CA LEU A 98 -1.94 -7.50 32.64
C LEU A 98 -2.87 -8.65 33.06
#